data_AF-E2A7W4-F1
#
_entry.id   AF-E2A7W4-F1
#
_cell.length_a   1.000
_cell.length_b   1.000
_cell.length_c   1.000
_cell.angle_alpha   90.00
_cell.angle_beta   90.00
_cell.angle_gamma   90.00
#
_symmetry.space_group_name_H-M   'P 1'
#
loop_
_entity.id
_entity.type
_entity.pdbx_description
1 polymer ?
#
loop_
_entity_poly.entity_id
_entity_poly.type
_entity_poly.pdbx_seq_one_letter_code
_entity_poly.pdbx_strand_id
1 'polypeptide(L)'
;MGYFEFSVCPLKTEKELETDECFDQHYLLLADGSGHKFPINGAKDYVVRLILPKDVTCKHCVLRWNYRTGNTWGTCEDGKQGMGCGPQETFRSCADVSIVN
;
A
#
# COMPACT_ATOMS: atom_id res chain seq x y z
N MET A 1 -8.60 10.65 -6.75
CA MET A 1 -9.30 10.55 -5.45
C MET A 1 -9.07 9.16 -4.92
N GLY A 2 -8.90 9.02 -3.61
CA GLY A 2 -8.45 7.76 -3.00
C GLY A 2 -7.11 7.94 -2.32
N TYR A 3 -6.41 6.84 -2.10
CA TYR A 3 -5.14 6.85 -1.39
C TYR A 3 -4.21 5.72 -1.86
N PHE A 4 -2.90 5.96 -1.75
CA PHE A 4 -1.88 4.92 -1.88
C PHE A 4 -1.56 4.35 -0.52
N GLU A 5 -1.32 3.05 -0.49
CA GLU A 5 -0.72 2.31 0.61
C GLU A 5 0.50 1.56 0.07
N PHE A 6 1.46 1.34 0.95
CA PHE A 6 2.68 0.62 0.64
C PHE A 6 2.89 -0.44 1.70
N SER A 7 3.30 -1.62 1.26
CA SER A 7 3.57 -2.77 2.12
C SER A 7 4.74 -3.56 1.56
N VAL A 8 5.54 -4.20 2.41
CA VAL A 8 6.67 -5.02 1.97
C VAL A 8 6.51 -6.46 2.43
N CYS A 9 6.62 -7.43 1.53
CA CYS A 9 6.62 -8.84 1.89
C CYS A 9 8.05 -9.39 1.88
N PRO A 10 8.64 -9.74 3.04
CA PRO A 10 9.93 -10.42 3.10
C PRO A 10 9.78 -11.90 2.77
N LEU A 11 10.35 -12.31 1.63
CA LEU A 11 10.36 -13.71 1.22
C LEU A 11 11.51 -14.46 1.91
N LYS A 12 11.23 -15.68 2.38
CA LYS A 12 12.23 -16.56 3.01
C LYS A 12 13.12 -17.22 1.96
N THR A 13 12.60 -17.43 0.74
CA THR A 13 13.34 -18.07 -0.35
C THR A 13 13.01 -17.40 -1.70
N GLU A 14 13.91 -17.53 -2.68
CA GLU A 14 13.74 -16.99 -4.05
C GLU A 14 12.59 -17.66 -4.84
N LYS A 15 12.04 -18.77 -4.34
CA LYS A 15 10.92 -19.50 -4.98
C LYS A 15 9.60 -19.29 -4.27
N GLU A 16 9.61 -18.63 -3.12
CA GLU A 16 8.39 -18.28 -2.40
C GLU A 16 7.69 -17.15 -3.15
N LEU A 17 6.36 -17.21 -3.20
CA LEU A 17 5.55 -16.16 -3.78
C LEU A 17 5.00 -15.28 -2.66
N GLU A 18 4.90 -14.00 -2.94
CA GLU A 18 4.24 -13.06 -2.07
C GLU A 18 2.75 -13.41 -1.91
N THR A 19 2.21 -13.18 -0.72
CA THR A 19 0.78 -13.37 -0.43
C THR A 19 0.18 -12.08 0.15
N ASP A 20 -1.13 -11.92 0.03
CA ASP A 20 -1.82 -10.77 0.61
C ASP A 20 -1.67 -10.76 2.14
N GLU A 21 -1.64 -11.93 2.81
CA GLU A 21 -1.40 -12.02 4.25
C GLU A 21 -0.01 -11.52 4.65
N CYS A 22 1.00 -11.80 3.82
CA CYS A 22 2.35 -11.31 4.06
C CYS A 22 2.41 -9.79 3.99
N PHE A 23 1.77 -9.19 2.99
CA PHE A 23 1.71 -7.74 2.86
C PHE A 23 0.92 -7.07 3.99
N ASP A 24 -0.18 -7.68 4.41
CA ASP A 24 -1.07 -7.11 5.42
C ASP A 24 -0.42 -7.04 6.82
N GLN A 25 0.66 -7.80 7.03
CA GLN A 25 1.47 -7.75 8.25
C GLN A 25 2.54 -6.63 8.24
N HIS A 26 2.85 -6.05 7.08
CA HIS A 26 4.05 -5.21 6.90
C HIS A 26 3.75 -3.92 6.14
N TYR A 27 2.74 -3.16 6.60
CA TYR A 27 2.46 -1.82 6.09
C TYR A 27 3.60 -0.84 6.39
N LEU A 28 3.95 -0.03 5.41
CA LEU A 28 4.94 1.03 5.54
C LEU A 28 4.27 2.33 5.96
N LEU A 29 4.87 2.99 6.95
CA LEU A 29 4.41 4.29 7.43
C LEU A 29 4.96 5.41 6.55
N LEU A 30 4.17 6.47 6.40
CA LEU A 30 4.60 7.71 5.76
C LEU A 30 5.61 8.42 6.66
N ALA A 31 6.65 8.96 6.04
CA ALA A 31 7.75 9.63 6.75
C ALA A 31 7.32 10.94 7.43
N ASP A 32 6.17 11.50 7.08
CA ASP A 32 5.59 12.69 7.71
C ASP A 32 4.79 12.37 8.99
N GLY A 33 4.62 11.09 9.32
CA GLY A 33 3.88 10.64 10.50
C GLY A 33 2.36 10.64 10.34
N SER A 34 1.81 10.87 9.14
CA SER A 34 0.35 10.94 8.91
C SER A 34 -0.33 9.56 8.83
N GLY A 35 0.37 8.47 9.15
CA GLY A 35 -0.12 7.09 9.07
C GLY A 35 0.45 6.34 7.86
N HIS A 36 -0.34 5.47 7.23
CA HIS A 36 0.07 4.62 6.09
C HIS A 36 -0.69 4.92 4.79
N LYS A 37 -1.70 5.80 4.82
CA LYS A 37 -2.55 6.14 3.68
C LYS A 37 -2.15 7.50 3.12
N PHE A 38 -1.52 7.50 1.95
CA PHE A 38 -1.12 8.72 1.25
C PHE A 38 -2.26 9.21 0.34
N PRO A 39 -2.84 10.41 0.56
CA PRO A 39 -4.00 10.88 -0.19
C PRO A 39 -3.67 11.27 -1.64
N ILE A 40 -4.58 10.95 -2.58
CA ILE A 40 -4.39 11.18 -4.03
C ILE A 40 -5.39 12.17 -4.59
N ASN A 41 -4.86 13.26 -5.15
CA ASN A 41 -5.59 14.40 -5.69
C ASN A 41 -5.15 14.71 -7.12
N GLY A 42 -5.87 14.12 -8.09
CA GLY A 42 -5.64 14.32 -9.52
C GLY A 42 -4.51 13.45 -10.11
N ALA A 43 -4.35 13.56 -11.42
CA ALA A 43 -3.32 12.85 -12.18
C ALA A 43 -2.03 13.69 -12.25
N LYS A 44 -0.98 13.20 -11.61
CA LYS A 44 0.36 13.80 -11.58
C LYS A 44 1.35 12.77 -11.02
N ASP A 45 2.62 13.11 -11.07
CA ASP A 45 3.65 12.33 -10.38
C ASP A 45 3.59 12.60 -8.87
N TYR A 46 3.74 11.53 -8.09
CA TYR A 46 3.76 11.57 -6.64
C TYR A 46 5.08 11.02 -6.12
N VAL A 47 5.76 11.81 -5.29
CA VAL A 47 6.94 11.35 -4.54
C VAL A 47 6.50 11.07 -3.12
N VAL A 48 6.45 9.79 -2.75
CA VAL A 48 6.04 9.34 -1.42
C VAL A 48 7.26 8.88 -0.64
N ARG A 49 7.46 9.44 0.55
CA ARG A 49 8.54 9.06 1.46
C ARG A 49 7.98 8.11 2.52
N LEU A 50 8.64 6.96 2.65
CA LEU A 50 8.21 5.87 3.52
C LEU A 50 9.30 5.57 4.57
N ILE A 51 8.87 5.05 5.70
CA ILE A 51 9.74 4.53 6.76
C ILE A 51 9.82 3.02 6.55
N LEU A 52 11.05 2.53 6.32
CA LEU A 52 11.29 1.08 6.28
C LEU A 52 11.10 0.47 7.68
N PRO A 53 10.59 -0.77 7.80
CA PRO A 53 10.41 -1.41 9.09
C PRO A 53 11.77 -1.68 9.71
N LYS A 54 11.95 -1.34 11.00
CA LYS A 54 13.25 -1.41 11.68
C LYS A 54 13.75 -2.83 11.90
N ASP A 55 12.83 -3.78 11.90
CA ASP A 55 13.00 -5.21 12.19
C ASP A 55 12.93 -6.08 10.93
N VAL A 56 12.87 -5.48 9.74
CA VAL A 56 12.83 -6.20 8.47
C VAL A 56 14.15 -6.02 7.72
N THR A 57 14.89 -7.11 7.57
CA THR A 57 16.03 -7.24 6.66
C THR A 57 15.74 -8.41 5.72
N CYS A 58 15.94 -8.22 4.43
CA CYS A 58 15.60 -9.23 3.42
C CYS A 58 16.48 -9.12 2.19
N LYS A 59 16.96 -10.28 1.71
CA LYS A 59 17.65 -10.38 0.43
C LYS A 59 16.65 -10.29 -0.74
N HIS A 60 15.48 -10.89 -0.58
CA HIS A 60 14.39 -10.87 -1.56
C HIS A 60 13.10 -10.42 -0.85
N CYS A 61 12.69 -9.19 -1.14
CA CYS A 61 11.43 -8.62 -0.69
C CYS A 61 10.63 -8.17 -1.90
N VAL A 62 9.31 -8.24 -1.80
CA VAL A 62 8.41 -7.60 -2.75
C VAL A 62 7.82 -6.36 -2.09
N LEU A 63 7.99 -5.20 -2.70
CA LEU A 63 7.30 -3.97 -2.33
C LEU A 63 6.00 -3.88 -3.14
N ARG A 64 4.85 -3.85 -2.47
CA ARG A 64 3.54 -3.63 -3.08
C ARG A 64 3.11 -2.18 -2.92
N TRP A 65 2.84 -1.52 -4.03
CA TRP A 65 2.04 -0.31 -4.10
C TRP A 65 0.58 -0.71 -4.32
N ASN A 66 -0.32 -0.21 -3.46
CA ASN A 66 -1.75 -0.45 -3.52
C ASN A 66 -2.49 0.89 -3.61
N TYR A 67 -3.15 1.15 -4.74
CA TYR A 67 -3.98 2.34 -4.94
C TYR A 67 -5.45 1.94 -4.92
N ARG A 68 -6.14 2.27 -3.82
CA ARG A 68 -7.60 2.22 -3.77
C ARG A 68 -8.15 3.56 -4.27
N THR A 69 -8.91 3.53 -5.36
CA THR A 69 -9.54 4.74 -5.91
C THR A 69 -10.68 5.22 -5.01
N GLY A 70 -11.28 6.35 -5.38
CA GLY A 70 -12.37 6.98 -4.63
C GLY A 70 -13.34 7.75 -5.53
N ASN A 71 -13.52 7.29 -6.76
CA ASN A 71 -14.36 7.93 -7.79
C ASN A 71 -15.66 7.17 -8.08
N THR A 72 -15.94 6.07 -7.38
CA THR A 72 -17.19 5.31 -7.52
C THR A 72 -18.15 5.62 -6.38
N TRP A 73 -19.45 5.78 -6.68
CA TRP A 73 -20.48 6.08 -5.69
C TRP A 73 -20.95 4.78 -5.03
N GLY A 74 -21.06 4.77 -3.71
CA GLY A 74 -21.47 3.58 -2.98
C GLY A 74 -21.97 3.87 -1.57
N THR A 75 -22.26 2.81 -0.82
CA THR A 75 -22.75 2.88 0.57
C THR A 75 -21.57 2.91 1.54
N CYS A 76 -21.54 3.90 2.41
CA CYS A 76 -20.56 4.09 3.47
C CYS A 76 -20.90 3.21 4.69
N GLU A 77 -19.96 3.08 5.63
CA GLU A 77 -20.17 2.27 6.85
C GLU A 77 -21.33 2.78 7.71
N ASP A 78 -21.63 4.08 7.68
CA ASP A 78 -22.76 4.69 8.39
C ASP A 78 -24.11 4.53 7.66
N GLY A 79 -24.14 3.76 6.57
CA GLY A 79 -25.32 3.50 5.76
C GLY A 79 -25.69 4.64 4.80
N LYS A 80 -25.01 5.79 4.85
CA LYS A 80 -25.21 6.86 3.86
C LYS A 80 -24.58 6.48 2.54
N GLN A 81 -24.98 7.19 1.47
CA GLN A 81 -24.33 7.05 0.18
C GLN A 81 -23.41 8.23 -0.10
N GLY A 82 -22.28 7.95 -0.74
CA GLY A 82 -21.28 8.95 -1.02
C GLY A 82 -20.22 8.50 -2.02
N MET A 83 -19.43 9.48 -2.49
CA MET A 83 -18.31 9.25 -3.37
C MET A 83 -17.15 8.58 -2.62
N GLY A 84 -16.58 7.50 -3.18
CA GLY A 84 -15.48 6.75 -2.58
C GLY A 84 -15.90 5.71 -1.52
N CYS A 85 -17.20 5.62 -1.24
CA CYS A 85 -17.78 4.64 -0.34
C CYS A 85 -18.05 3.30 -1.02
N GLY A 86 -18.11 2.23 -0.22
CA GLY A 86 -18.28 0.86 -0.73
C GLY A 86 -17.06 0.34 -1.51
N PRO A 87 -17.25 -0.68 -2.37
CA PRO A 87 -16.20 -1.20 -3.23
C PRO A 87 -15.65 -0.13 -4.17
N GLN A 88 -14.33 -0.07 -4.31
CA GLN A 88 -13.65 0.83 -5.24
C GLN A 88 -12.68 0.03 -6.09
N GLU A 89 -12.40 0.52 -7.29
CA GLU A 89 -11.34 -0.04 -8.12
C GLU A 89 -10.01 0.05 -7.38
N THR A 90 -9.20 -0.99 -7.50
CA THR A 90 -7.91 -1.07 -6.83
C THR A 90 -6.84 -1.45 -7.84
N PHE A 91 -5.80 -0.64 -7.92
CA PHE A 91 -4.61 -0.92 -8.72
C PHE A 91 -3.50 -1.38 -7.80
N ARG A 92 -2.78 -2.42 -8.22
CA ARG A 92 -1.62 -2.94 -7.48
C ARG A 92 -0.43 -3.03 -8.42
N SER A 93 0.75 -2.73 -7.90
CA SER A 93 2.04 -3.00 -8.56
C SER A 93 3.02 -3.54 -7.54
N CYS A 94 3.89 -4.44 -7.99
CA CYS A 94 4.90 -5.09 -7.18
C CYS A 94 6.28 -4.76 -7.75
N ALA A 95 7.26 -4.58 -6.85
CA ALA A 95 8.66 -4.38 -7.20
C ALA A 95 9.57 -5.22 -6.31
N ASP A 96 10.52 -5.93 -6.91
CA ASP A 96 11.54 -6.69 -6.18
C ASP A 96 12.61 -5.76 -5.60
N VAL A 97 12.86 -5.88 -4.30
CA VAL A 97 13.81 -5.06 -3.55
C VAL A 97 14.60 -5.90 -2.54
N SER A 98 15.71 -5.35 -2.07
CA SER A 98 16.46 -5.88 -0.91
C SER A 98 16.53 -4.79 0.16
N ILE A 99 16.35 -5.18 1.43
CA ILE A 99 16.55 -4.31 2.58
C ILE A 99 17.74 -4.85 3.35
N VAL A 100 18.83 -4.09 3.37
CA VAL A 100 20.10 -4.42 4.01
C VAL A 100 20.44 -3.37 5.07
N ASN A 101 21.20 -3.77 6.09
CA ASN A 101 21.71 -2.88 7.14
C ASN A 101 22.99 -2.15 6.72
#